data_AF-A0A2T2NWP7-F1
#
_entry.id   AF-A0A2T2NWP7-F1
#
_cell.length_a   1.000
_cell.length_b   1.000
_cell.length_c   1.000
_cell.angle_alpha   90.00
_cell.angle_beta   90.00
_cell.angle_gamma   90.00
#
_symmetry.space_group_name_H-M   'P 1'
#
loop_
_entity.id
_entity.type
_entity.pdbx_description
1 polymer ?
#
loop_
_entity_poly.entity_id
_entity_poly.type
_entity_poly.pdbx_seq_one_letter_code
_entity_poly.pdbx_strand_id
1 'polypeptide(L)'
;MAPNDLTFLGIPIELRHVIFEYLAVRDYPAKNILRYWFEKEEIKQTIAGHQANNPDGTQFQAGYNADSDLDSDDLDQYEQEDDDEDDEDDIDDGDEDDDADDQDEDDEDNQVIYSDDDNEVDDVDDEEDEEMEDVDEVPEEDEDISSAVIIRPASKWRHVTKFMRLTHCPVPRELLITCKQLRDEANDWFYDVAVLHINATASFAHTSFIEETFQQLTEAAFSPMEGIRKIQLTLVWDTTWIRAQEDAVQVVFPALLRQRVLFVKDSILNKAPDLKQLTIYWHDTAEDPEAFSLRNELVSSFYIPGVKIIEVNHCISPNKQPHAKSMAGKQRLDFQDIVDGGFDQLF
;
A
#
# COMPACT_ATOMS: atom_id res chain seq x y z
N MET A 1 -32.84 35.94 17.06
CA MET A 1 -31.82 35.16 16.36
C MET A 1 -30.64 36.06 16.12
N ALA A 2 -29.49 35.73 16.69
CA ALA A 2 -28.28 36.46 16.40
C ALA A 2 -27.85 36.10 14.97
N PRO A 3 -27.24 37.02 14.21
CA PRO A 3 -26.81 36.75 12.82
C PRO A 3 -25.80 35.59 12.68
N ASN A 4 -25.25 35.07 13.78
CA ASN A 4 -24.36 33.92 13.79
C ASN A 4 -25.09 32.56 13.76
N ASP A 5 -26.40 32.51 14.04
CA ASP A 5 -27.19 31.27 14.10
C ASP A 5 -27.47 30.64 12.71
N LEU A 6 -27.15 31.35 11.62
CA LEU A 6 -27.35 30.92 10.22
C LEU A 6 -26.04 30.63 9.48
N THR A 7 -24.91 30.58 10.19
CA THR A 7 -23.59 30.30 9.59
C THR A 7 -23.20 28.84 9.78
N PHE A 8 -22.35 28.30 8.90
CA PHE A 8 -21.85 26.92 9.03
C PHE A 8 -21.21 26.66 10.40
N LEU A 9 -20.44 27.63 10.93
CA LEU A 9 -19.82 27.55 12.25
C LEU A 9 -20.83 27.61 13.42
N GLY A 10 -22.07 28.04 13.17
CA GLY A 10 -23.16 28.03 14.14
C GLY A 10 -23.86 26.68 14.28
N ILE A 11 -23.62 25.74 13.36
CA ILE A 11 -24.14 24.36 13.42
C ILE A 11 -23.37 23.58 14.49
N PRO A 12 -23.98 22.66 15.27
CA PRO A 12 -23.26 21.76 16.18
C PRO A 12 -22.12 20.99 15.51
N ILE A 13 -21.02 20.76 16.25
CA ILE A 13 -19.80 20.15 15.72
C ILE A 13 -20.04 18.75 15.16
N GLU A 14 -20.94 17.99 15.79
CA GLU A 14 -21.29 16.63 15.37
C GLU A 14 -21.91 16.62 13.97
N LEU A 15 -22.77 17.60 13.66
CA LEU A 15 -23.35 17.74 12.32
C LEU A 15 -22.31 18.23 11.31
N ARG A 16 -21.32 19.03 11.73
CA ARG A 16 -20.23 19.44 10.84
C ARG A 16 -19.30 18.26 10.51
N HIS A 17 -19.05 17.36 11.47
CA HIS A 17 -18.30 16.12 11.22
C HIS A 17 -18.99 15.22 10.19
N VAL A 18 -20.32 15.07 10.26
CA VAL A 18 -21.09 14.35 9.23
C VAL A 18 -20.94 15.01 7.85
N ILE A 19 -20.92 16.35 7.80
CA ILE A 19 -20.68 17.07 6.55
C ILE A 19 -19.25 16.85 6.05
N PHE A 20 -18.25 16.85 6.93
CA PHE A 20 -16.86 16.54 6.56
C PHE A 20 -16.72 15.13 6.00
N GLU A 21 -17.37 14.15 6.63
CA GLU A 21 -17.41 12.77 6.15
C GLU A 21 -17.99 12.69 4.73
N TYR A 22 -19.14 13.33 4.50
CA TYR A 22 -19.74 13.39 3.17
C TYR A 22 -18.84 14.08 2.13
N LEU A 23 -18.19 15.18 2.51
CA LEU A 23 -17.30 15.94 1.62
C LEU A 23 -15.96 15.25 1.38
N ALA A 24 -15.54 14.35 2.28
CA ALA A 24 -14.31 13.57 2.13
C ALA A 24 -14.43 12.51 1.02
N VAL A 25 -15.64 12.12 0.62
CA VAL A 25 -15.85 11.17 -0.48
C VAL A 25 -15.22 11.70 -1.77
N ARG A 26 -14.46 10.84 -2.46
CA ARG A 26 -13.77 11.12 -3.73
C ARG A 26 -14.21 10.13 -4.80
N ASP A 27 -13.92 10.48 -6.04
CA ASP A 27 -14.10 9.59 -7.20
C ASP A 27 -13.10 8.41 -7.20
N TYR A 28 -12.09 8.46 -6.33
CA TYR A 28 -11.09 7.41 -6.12
C TYR A 28 -11.06 6.94 -4.66
N PRO A 29 -10.66 5.69 -4.38
CA PRO A 29 -10.67 5.14 -3.03
C PRO A 29 -9.56 5.74 -2.15
N ALA A 30 -9.81 5.85 -0.83
CA ALA A 30 -8.86 6.41 0.14
C ALA A 30 -7.49 5.69 0.14
N LYS A 31 -7.48 4.39 -0.21
CA LYS A 31 -6.24 3.61 -0.33
C LYS A 31 -5.22 4.22 -1.30
N ASN A 32 -5.68 4.96 -2.31
CA ASN A 32 -4.83 5.56 -3.33
C ASN A 32 -4.27 6.95 -2.95
N ILE A 33 -4.66 7.53 -1.82
CA ILE A 33 -4.22 8.90 -1.43
C ILE A 33 -2.70 8.99 -1.33
N LEU A 34 -2.07 8.04 -0.65
CA LEU A 34 -0.62 8.05 -0.44
C LEU A 34 0.11 7.81 -1.76
N ARG A 35 -0.38 6.88 -2.58
CA ARG A 35 0.11 6.67 -3.96
C ARG A 35 0.11 8.00 -4.73
N TYR A 36 -1.02 8.69 -4.81
CA TYR A 36 -1.11 9.97 -5.53
C TYR A 36 -0.25 11.07 -4.91
N TRP A 37 -0.02 11.03 -3.60
CA TRP A 37 0.90 11.93 -2.94
C TRP A 37 2.33 11.72 -3.44
N PHE A 38 2.83 10.46 -3.48
CA PHE A 38 4.16 10.15 -4.01
C PHE A 38 4.30 10.49 -5.49
N GLU A 39 3.34 10.09 -6.33
CA GLU A 39 3.34 10.41 -7.76
C GLU A 39 3.43 11.93 -7.99
N LYS A 40 2.69 12.71 -7.20
CA LYS A 40 2.71 14.17 -7.28
C LYS A 40 4.03 14.78 -6.82
N GLU A 41 4.64 14.26 -5.76
CA GLU A 41 5.96 14.73 -5.30
C GLU A 41 7.06 14.41 -6.31
N GLU A 42 7.05 13.20 -6.89
CA GLU A 42 7.99 12.82 -7.95
C GLU A 42 7.86 13.71 -9.19
N ILE A 43 6.64 13.90 -9.70
CA ILE A 43 6.42 14.76 -10.88
C ILE A 43 6.94 16.18 -10.63
N LYS A 44 6.69 16.75 -9.43
CA LYS A 44 7.21 18.08 -9.08
C LYS A 44 8.73 18.12 -9.10
N GLN A 45 9.39 17.11 -8.53
CA GLN A 45 10.85 17.04 -8.49
C GLN A 45 11.43 16.88 -9.89
N THR A 46 10.83 16.03 -10.73
CA THR A 46 11.25 15.81 -12.11
C THR A 46 11.08 17.07 -12.96
N ILE A 47 9.93 17.75 -12.88
CA ILE A 47 9.72 19.04 -13.55
C ILE A 47 10.74 20.07 -13.08
N ALA A 48 10.98 20.21 -11.78
CA ALA A 48 11.94 21.16 -11.24
C ALA A 48 13.37 20.88 -11.72
N GLY A 49 13.76 19.59 -11.79
CA GLY A 49 15.05 19.16 -12.32
C GLY A 49 15.20 19.49 -13.81
N HIS A 50 14.18 19.22 -14.62
CA HIS A 50 14.21 19.58 -16.04
C HIS A 50 14.27 21.09 -16.27
N GLN A 51 13.53 21.88 -15.49
CA GLN A 51 13.56 23.35 -15.57
C GLN A 51 14.93 23.92 -15.17
N ALA A 52 15.61 23.31 -14.19
CA ALA A 52 16.97 23.70 -13.82
C ALA A 52 18.00 23.41 -14.92
N ASN A 53 17.79 22.33 -15.69
CA ASN A 53 18.70 21.89 -16.75
C ASN A 53 18.40 22.50 -18.13
N ASN A 54 17.17 22.96 -18.38
CA ASN A 54 16.73 23.56 -19.64
C ASN A 54 15.96 24.87 -19.39
N PRO A 55 16.66 26.00 -19.21
CA PRO A 55 16.01 27.30 -19.00
C PRO A 55 15.34 27.86 -20.28
N ASP A 56 15.55 27.24 -21.44
CA ASP A 56 15.21 27.75 -22.78
C ASP A 56 13.73 27.56 -23.18
N GLY A 57 12.82 27.35 -22.22
CA GLY A 57 11.39 27.54 -22.42
C GLY A 57 10.56 26.30 -22.77
N THR A 58 11.13 25.08 -22.74
CA THR A 58 10.34 23.84 -22.84
C THR A 58 9.30 23.80 -21.71
N GLN A 59 8.02 23.82 -22.07
CA GLN A 59 6.95 23.65 -21.10
C GLN A 59 6.82 22.17 -20.75
N PHE A 60 6.88 21.86 -19.45
CA PHE A 60 6.61 20.51 -18.94
C PHE A 60 5.23 20.50 -18.29
N GLN A 61 4.43 19.49 -18.62
CA GLN A 61 3.11 19.29 -18.04
C GLN A 61 3.05 17.96 -17.28
N ALA A 62 2.36 17.97 -16.14
CA ALA A 62 2.13 16.76 -15.37
C ALA A 62 1.06 15.90 -16.07
N GLY A 63 1.44 14.69 -16.50
CA GLY A 63 0.54 13.65 -16.96
C GLY A 63 0.16 12.76 -15.80
N TYR A 64 -0.86 13.14 -15.03
CA TYR A 64 -1.43 12.25 -14.02
C TYR A 64 -2.16 11.12 -14.73
N ASN A 65 -1.98 9.88 -14.27
CA ASN A 65 -2.75 8.74 -14.77
C ASN A 65 -4.18 8.88 -14.25
N ALA A 66 -5.05 9.50 -15.06
CA ALA A 66 -6.48 9.48 -14.84
C ALA A 66 -6.99 8.07 -15.19
N ASP A 67 -7.53 7.37 -14.20
CA ASP A 67 -8.49 6.27 -14.35
C ASP A 67 -8.05 4.93 -14.99
N SER A 68 -6.77 4.60 -15.18
CA SER A 68 -6.42 3.25 -15.70
C SER A 68 -6.39 2.12 -14.68
N ASP A 69 -6.33 2.43 -13.38
CA ASP A 69 -6.05 1.41 -12.36
C ASP A 69 -7.24 1.26 -11.41
N LEU A 70 -8.42 0.98 -11.98
CA LEU A 70 -9.36 0.09 -11.31
C LEU A 70 -8.73 -1.30 -11.29
N ASP A 71 -7.66 -1.49 -10.52
CA ASP A 71 -7.10 -2.80 -10.17
C ASP A 71 -8.19 -3.53 -9.38
N SER A 72 -9.07 -4.18 -10.14
CA SER A 72 -10.24 -4.93 -9.72
C SER A 72 -9.87 -6.22 -8.99
N ASP A 73 -8.57 -6.54 -8.90
CA ASP A 73 -8.10 -7.81 -8.33
C ASP A 73 -7.61 -7.70 -6.87
N ASP A 74 -7.58 -6.48 -6.30
CA ASP A 74 -7.20 -6.25 -4.89
C ASP A 74 -8.33 -5.59 -4.09
N LEU A 75 -9.57 -6.04 -4.38
CA LEU A 75 -10.77 -5.73 -3.61
C LEU A 75 -10.71 -6.42 -2.23
N ASP A 76 -10.56 -5.60 -1.20
CA ASP A 76 -11.22 -5.72 0.11
C ASP A 76 -10.95 -6.92 1.03
N GLN A 77 -9.98 -7.80 0.77
CA GLN A 77 -9.77 -8.98 1.65
C GLN A 77 -8.90 -8.76 2.90
N TYR A 78 -8.32 -7.59 3.10
CA TYR A 78 -7.54 -7.29 4.33
C TYR A 78 -8.38 -6.69 5.47
N GLU A 79 -9.70 -6.47 5.28
CA GLU A 79 -10.56 -5.76 6.23
C GLU A 79 -11.74 -6.57 6.82
N GLN A 80 -11.91 -7.86 6.47
CA GLN A 80 -12.94 -8.73 7.07
C GLN A 80 -12.45 -10.17 7.24
N GLU A 81 -11.80 -10.46 8.35
CA GLU A 81 -11.82 -11.78 8.99
C GLU A 81 -12.06 -11.54 10.50
N ASP A 82 -13.19 -10.92 10.84
CA ASP A 82 -13.82 -11.12 12.14
C ASP A 82 -14.61 -12.44 12.02
N ASP A 83 -13.94 -13.53 12.34
CA ASP A 83 -14.48 -14.90 12.38
C ASP A 83 -15.31 -15.06 13.66
N ASP A 84 -16.47 -14.38 13.70
CA ASP A 84 -17.55 -14.66 14.66
C ASP A 84 -18.45 -15.77 14.07
N GLU A 85 -17.94 -17.00 13.99
CA GLU A 85 -18.80 -18.20 13.92
C GLU A 85 -19.12 -18.68 15.35
N ASP A 86 -19.94 -17.88 16.05
CA ASP A 86 -20.82 -18.37 17.11
C ASP A 86 -22.06 -18.96 16.41
N ASP A 87 -22.10 -20.28 16.25
CA ASP A 87 -23.37 -21.01 16.17
C ASP A 87 -23.26 -22.26 17.06
N GLU A 88 -23.65 -22.06 18.32
CA GLU A 88 -24.08 -23.12 19.22
C GLU A 88 -25.37 -23.77 18.68
N ASP A 89 -25.46 -25.08 18.88
CA ASP A 89 -26.65 -25.95 18.79
C ASP A 89 -27.18 -26.36 17.39
N ASP A 90 -26.78 -27.56 16.94
CA ASP A 90 -27.76 -28.66 17.02
C ASP A 90 -27.08 -30.04 17.15
N ILE A 91 -27.64 -30.80 18.07
CA ILE A 91 -27.36 -32.20 18.38
C ILE A 91 -28.10 -33.04 17.35
N ASP A 92 -27.50 -34.12 16.83
CA ASP A 92 -28.03 -35.50 16.96
C ASP A 92 -27.44 -36.49 15.93
N ASP A 93 -27.08 -37.66 16.46
CA ASP A 93 -26.92 -39.00 15.87
C ASP A 93 -26.34 -39.14 14.45
N GLY A 94 -25.16 -39.75 14.24
CA GLY A 94 -24.85 -41.11 14.67
C GLY A 94 -25.05 -42.07 13.50
N ASP A 95 -23.98 -42.40 12.76
CA ASP A 95 -23.72 -43.78 12.34
C ASP A 95 -22.30 -43.95 11.81
N GLU A 96 -21.70 -45.04 12.28
CA GLU A 96 -20.38 -45.58 11.98
C GLU A 96 -20.36 -46.32 10.62
N ASP A 97 -19.19 -46.85 10.31
CA ASP A 97 -18.81 -47.77 9.21
C ASP A 97 -18.43 -47.14 7.86
N ASP A 98 -17.39 -47.59 7.17
CA ASP A 98 -16.20 -48.40 7.47
C ASP A 98 -15.38 -48.36 6.15
N ASP A 99 -14.13 -48.80 6.22
CA ASP A 99 -13.33 -49.36 5.13
C ASP A 99 -12.62 -48.44 4.10
N ALA A 100 -11.32 -48.31 4.36
CA ALA A 100 -10.22 -48.99 3.64
C ALA A 100 -9.55 -48.32 2.42
N ASP A 101 -8.28 -48.00 2.67
CA ASP A 101 -7.04 -48.38 1.96
C ASP A 101 -6.76 -47.96 0.50
N ASP A 102 -5.52 -47.46 0.41
CA ASP A 102 -4.48 -47.72 -0.58
C ASP A 102 -4.23 -46.76 -1.76
N GLN A 103 -3.09 -46.07 -1.59
CA GLN A 103 -1.90 -46.04 -2.45
C GLN A 103 -1.90 -45.26 -3.78
N ASP A 104 -1.00 -44.27 -3.75
CA ASP A 104 0.12 -44.03 -4.68
C ASP A 104 -0.09 -43.51 -6.11
N GLU A 105 0.53 -42.34 -6.27
CA GLU A 105 1.52 -41.96 -7.30
C GLU A 105 1.07 -41.47 -8.69
N ASP A 106 1.76 -40.37 -9.02
CA ASP A 106 2.15 -39.82 -10.32
C ASP A 106 1.23 -38.84 -11.07
N ASP A 107 1.61 -37.56 -10.92
CA ASP A 107 2.25 -36.73 -11.96
C ASP A 107 1.66 -36.80 -13.38
N GLU A 108 0.87 -35.78 -13.73
CA GLU A 108 0.92 -35.17 -15.07
C GLU A 108 0.76 -33.65 -14.99
N ASP A 109 1.91 -32.96 -15.08
CA ASP A 109 2.20 -31.76 -15.87
C ASP A 109 1.04 -30.75 -16.09
N ASN A 110 1.09 -29.63 -15.35
CA ASN A 110 0.46 -28.40 -15.79
C ASN A 110 1.46 -27.24 -15.74
N GLN A 111 2.41 -27.25 -16.67
CA GLN A 111 3.25 -26.10 -16.99
C GLN A 111 2.36 -24.95 -17.48
N VAL A 112 2.12 -23.96 -16.60
CA VAL A 112 1.68 -22.63 -17.03
C VAL A 112 2.90 -21.74 -17.06
N ILE A 113 3.53 -21.66 -18.23
CA ILE A 113 4.60 -20.71 -18.52
C ILE A 113 3.97 -19.33 -18.69
N TYR A 114 4.15 -18.43 -17.72
CA TYR A 114 4.11 -17.00 -17.98
C TYR A 114 5.56 -16.54 -18.17
N SER A 115 5.98 -16.51 -19.44
CA SER A 115 7.20 -15.85 -19.86
C SER A 115 6.84 -14.41 -20.14
N ASP A 116 7.19 -13.51 -19.23
CA ASP A 116 7.24 -12.06 -19.48
C ASP A 116 8.68 -11.75 -19.93
N ASP A 117 8.92 -11.89 -21.24
CA ASP A 117 10.15 -11.47 -21.92
C ASP A 117 9.78 -10.33 -22.88
N ASP A 118 9.76 -9.11 -22.34
CA ASP A 118 9.56 -7.88 -23.08
C ASP A 118 10.92 -7.45 -23.68
N ASN A 119 11.35 -8.19 -24.71
CA ASN A 119 12.45 -7.83 -25.59
C ASN A 119 11.88 -7.43 -26.96
N GLU A 120 11.50 -6.16 -27.12
CA GLU A 120 11.30 -5.58 -28.45
C GLU A 120 12.66 -5.26 -29.09
N VAL A 121 13.01 -6.15 -30.01
CA VAL A 121 13.99 -5.98 -31.08
C VAL A 121 13.38 -5.04 -32.14
N ASP A 122 14.02 -3.90 -32.39
CA ASP A 122 13.72 -3.03 -33.53
C ASP A 122 14.76 -3.31 -34.62
N ASP A 123 14.33 -4.03 -35.68
CA ASP A 123 15.16 -4.41 -36.82
C ASP A 123 14.54 -3.84 -38.12
N VAL A 124 15.21 -2.77 -38.56
CA VAL A 124 15.70 -2.41 -39.92
C VAL A 124 14.78 -2.12 -41.13
N ASP A 125 15.30 -1.13 -41.88
CA ASP A 125 15.40 -0.97 -43.34
C ASP A 125 14.19 -0.43 -44.12
N ASP A 126 14.32 0.48 -45.09
CA ASP A 126 15.51 0.97 -45.80
C ASP A 126 15.19 2.22 -46.67
N GLU A 127 16.25 2.97 -46.98
CA GLU A 127 16.59 3.68 -48.24
C GLU A 127 15.57 4.60 -48.98
N GLU A 128 15.88 5.91 -49.12
CA GLU A 128 16.39 6.62 -50.35
C GLU A 128 15.30 6.90 -51.43
N ASP A 129 15.19 7.99 -52.19
CA ASP A 129 15.83 9.30 -52.37
C ASP A 129 14.97 10.07 -53.44
N GLU A 130 15.21 11.38 -53.62
CA GLU A 130 14.96 12.24 -54.81
C GLU A 130 13.57 12.87 -55.15
N GLU A 131 13.52 14.19 -54.90
CA GLU A 131 13.30 15.34 -55.83
C GLU A 131 11.93 15.79 -56.41
N MET A 132 11.68 17.11 -56.23
CA MET A 132 10.93 18.13 -57.04
C MET A 132 9.38 18.09 -56.95
N GLU A 133 8.60 19.18 -56.82
CA GLU A 133 8.68 20.55 -57.38
C GLU A 133 7.68 21.53 -56.68
N ASP A 134 7.96 22.85 -56.74
CA ASP A 134 7.20 24.03 -56.22
C ASP A 134 5.69 24.10 -56.55
N VAL A 135 4.84 24.53 -55.59
CA VAL A 135 3.72 25.51 -55.81
C VAL A 135 3.31 26.25 -54.52
N ASP A 136 3.56 27.57 -54.52
CA ASP A 136 2.85 28.72 -53.92
C ASP A 136 2.09 28.66 -52.56
N GLU A 137 2.71 29.32 -51.58
CA GLU A 137 2.23 30.45 -50.77
C GLU A 137 0.76 30.45 -50.26
N VAL A 138 0.57 29.98 -49.02
CA VAL A 138 -0.42 30.53 -48.07
C VAL A 138 0.33 30.77 -46.75
N PRO A 139 0.36 32.00 -46.19
CA PRO A 139 0.90 32.20 -44.85
C PRO A 139 -0.14 31.65 -43.87
N GLU A 140 -0.03 30.38 -43.51
CA GLU A 140 -0.61 29.88 -42.28
C GLU A 140 0.20 30.52 -41.15
N GLU A 141 -0.47 31.30 -40.32
CA GLU A 141 0.05 31.73 -39.03
C GLU A 141 0.33 30.44 -38.24
N ASP A 142 1.59 30.00 -38.25
CA ASP A 142 2.10 28.99 -37.34
C ASP A 142 1.85 29.50 -35.91
N GLU A 143 0.70 29.17 -35.34
CA GLU A 143 0.55 29.06 -33.90
C GLU A 143 1.55 27.97 -33.48
N ASP A 144 2.72 28.43 -33.06
CA ASP A 144 3.77 27.66 -32.41
C ASP A 144 3.19 27.06 -31.12
N ILE A 145 2.41 25.98 -31.27
CA ILE A 145 2.00 25.12 -30.17
C ILE A 145 3.28 24.39 -29.77
N SER A 146 4.10 25.05 -28.94
CA SER A 146 5.21 24.38 -28.27
C SER A 146 4.64 23.13 -27.60
N SER A 147 4.95 21.95 -28.14
CA SER A 147 4.43 20.69 -27.65
C SER A 147 4.98 20.47 -26.25
N ALA A 148 4.16 20.72 -25.24
CA ALA A 148 4.59 20.56 -23.86
C ALA A 148 4.97 19.08 -23.61
N VAL A 149 6.13 18.85 -23.01
CA VAL A 149 6.57 17.49 -22.68
C VAL A 149 5.76 17.01 -21.47
N ILE A 150 5.06 15.88 -21.65
CA ILE A 150 4.24 15.28 -20.59
C ILE A 150 5.13 14.39 -19.71
N ILE A 151 5.19 14.70 -18.42
CA ILE A 151 5.92 13.90 -17.42
C ILE A 151 4.91 13.03 -16.66
N ARG A 152 5.12 11.71 -16.70
CA ARG A 152 4.31 10.72 -15.99
C ARG A 152 5.05 10.21 -14.76
N PRO A 153 4.32 9.80 -13.71
CA PRO A 153 4.95 9.20 -12.53
C PRO A 153 5.46 7.78 -12.84
N ALA A 154 6.46 7.34 -12.09
CA ALA A 154 6.99 5.98 -12.15
C ALA A 154 5.92 4.96 -11.72
N SER A 155 5.88 3.82 -12.42
CA SER A 155 4.93 2.75 -12.14
C SER A 155 5.09 2.14 -10.74
N LYS A 156 6.28 2.27 -10.12
CA LYS A 156 6.58 1.75 -8.78
C LYS A 156 5.57 2.19 -7.72
N TRP A 157 5.01 3.40 -7.84
CA TRP A 157 4.08 3.96 -6.86
C TRP A 157 2.76 3.21 -6.76
N ARG A 158 2.38 2.42 -7.77
CA ARG A 158 1.21 1.52 -7.70
C ARG A 158 1.32 0.51 -6.56
N HIS A 159 2.55 0.14 -6.18
CA HIS A 159 2.80 -0.85 -5.14
C HIS A 159 2.71 -0.29 -3.72
N VAL A 160 2.62 1.04 -3.54
CA VAL A 160 2.47 1.65 -2.21
C VAL A 160 1.22 1.13 -1.51
N THR A 161 0.11 0.96 -2.23
CA THR A 161 -1.18 0.52 -1.68
C THR A 161 -1.13 -0.89 -1.08
N LYS A 162 -0.17 -1.73 -1.51
CA LYS A 162 0.04 -3.08 -0.97
C LYS A 162 0.54 -3.07 0.47
N PHE A 163 1.33 -2.05 0.85
CA PHE A 163 1.96 -2.00 2.18
C PHE A 163 1.63 -0.76 3.00
N MET A 164 1.06 0.29 2.41
CA MET A 164 0.74 1.51 3.13
C MET A 164 -0.48 2.23 2.53
N ARG A 165 -1.51 2.49 3.35
CA ARG A 165 -2.75 3.13 2.90
C ARG A 165 -3.47 3.87 4.01
N LEU A 166 -4.35 4.81 3.65
CA LEU A 166 -5.25 5.52 4.58
C LEU A 166 -6.69 5.02 4.38
N THR A 167 -7.44 4.93 5.48
CA THR A 167 -8.86 4.56 5.43
C THR A 167 -9.79 5.70 5.03
N HIS A 168 -9.34 6.94 5.17
CA HIS A 168 -10.15 8.13 4.93
C HIS A 168 -9.45 9.12 4.02
N CYS A 169 -10.25 9.88 3.29
CA CYS A 169 -9.82 11.02 2.50
C CYS A 169 -9.86 12.32 3.32
N PRO A 170 -8.89 13.24 3.15
CA PRO A 170 -9.02 14.56 3.72
C PRO A 170 -10.14 15.33 3.01
N VAL A 171 -10.79 16.24 3.76
CA VAL A 171 -11.81 17.13 3.20
C VAL A 171 -11.23 17.98 2.04
N PRO A 172 -12.07 18.43 1.09
CA PRO A 172 -11.63 19.23 -0.06
C PRO A 172 -10.89 20.48 0.35
N ARG A 173 -9.82 20.78 -0.40
CA ARG A 173 -8.94 21.92 -0.14
C ARG A 173 -9.72 23.24 -0.19
N GLU A 174 -10.75 23.31 -1.03
CA GLU A 174 -11.65 24.45 -1.18
C GLU A 174 -12.31 24.82 0.16
N LEU A 175 -12.71 23.80 0.93
CA LEU A 175 -13.25 23.99 2.28
C LEU A 175 -12.17 24.46 3.26
N LEU A 176 -10.98 23.85 3.19
CA LEU A 176 -9.82 24.17 4.02
C LEU A 176 -9.28 25.59 3.81
N ILE A 177 -9.55 26.22 2.67
CA ILE A 177 -9.10 27.59 2.38
C ILE A 177 -10.11 28.65 2.87
N THR A 178 -11.35 28.26 3.19
CA THR A 178 -12.44 29.20 3.48
C THR A 178 -12.18 30.03 4.75
N CYS A 179 -11.79 29.41 5.86
CA CYS A 179 -11.31 30.12 7.05
C CYS A 179 -10.42 29.23 7.93
N LYS A 180 -9.55 29.86 8.73
CA LYS A 180 -8.60 29.15 9.60
C LYS A 180 -9.28 28.19 10.57
N GLN A 181 -10.36 28.64 11.23
CA GLN A 181 -11.07 27.81 12.20
C GLN A 181 -11.63 26.54 11.58
N LEU A 182 -12.28 26.65 10.41
CA LEU A 182 -12.86 25.52 9.71
C LEU A 182 -11.80 24.53 9.23
N ARG A 183 -10.66 25.06 8.75
CA ARG A 183 -9.52 24.24 8.35
C ARG A 183 -8.96 23.44 9.53
N ASP A 184 -8.73 24.12 10.65
CA ASP A 184 -8.14 23.50 11.83
C ASP A 184 -9.10 22.43 12.38
N GLU A 185 -10.41 22.69 12.39
CA GLU A 185 -11.45 21.72 12.78
C GLU A 185 -11.55 20.53 11.83
N ALA A 186 -11.56 20.75 10.53
CA ALA A 186 -11.67 19.67 9.56
C ALA A 186 -10.41 18.79 9.51
N ASN A 187 -9.22 19.37 9.72
CA ASN A 187 -7.99 18.60 9.92
C ASN A 187 -8.03 17.79 11.22
N ASP A 188 -8.49 18.40 12.31
CA ASP A 188 -8.64 17.69 13.60
C ASP A 188 -9.58 16.50 13.48
N TRP A 189 -10.74 16.68 12.84
CA TRP A 189 -11.67 15.61 12.51
C TRP A 189 -11.03 14.53 11.64
N PHE A 190 -10.38 14.92 10.54
CA PHE A 190 -9.76 13.97 9.61
C PHE A 190 -8.76 13.06 10.33
N TYR A 191 -7.83 13.65 11.09
CA TYR A 191 -6.83 12.87 11.82
C TYR A 191 -7.40 12.08 13.00
N ASP A 192 -8.58 12.45 13.51
CA ASP A 192 -9.27 11.67 14.52
C ASP A 192 -9.91 10.39 13.94
N VAL A 193 -10.43 10.44 12.70
CA VAL A 193 -11.09 9.29 12.06
C VAL A 193 -10.15 8.44 11.19
N ALA A 194 -9.17 9.07 10.55
CA ALA A 194 -8.25 8.40 9.64
C ALA A 194 -7.35 7.41 10.38
N VAL A 195 -7.15 6.25 9.75
CA VAL A 195 -6.22 5.21 10.20
C VAL A 195 -5.20 4.98 9.10
N LEU A 196 -3.92 5.03 9.47
CA LEU A 196 -2.82 4.62 8.59
C LEU A 196 -2.60 3.11 8.74
N HIS A 197 -2.84 2.37 7.67
CA HIS A 197 -2.59 0.93 7.60
C HIS A 197 -1.20 0.71 7.04
N ILE A 198 -0.41 -0.11 7.72
CA ILE A 198 0.92 -0.52 7.29
C ILE A 198 0.98 -2.05 7.34
N ASN A 199 1.25 -2.68 6.20
CA ASN A 199 1.61 -4.09 6.16
C ASN A 199 3.14 -4.19 6.14
N ALA A 200 3.71 -4.60 7.28
CA ALA A 200 5.15 -4.66 7.48
C ALA A 200 5.81 -5.86 6.78
N THR A 201 5.04 -6.83 6.27
CA THR A 201 5.57 -8.02 5.60
C THR A 201 5.25 -8.06 4.11
N ALA A 202 4.27 -7.27 3.63
CA ALA A 202 3.98 -7.12 2.20
C ALA A 202 5.22 -6.67 1.40
N SER A 203 5.32 -7.07 0.14
CA SER A 203 6.45 -6.71 -0.73
C SER A 203 7.81 -7.05 -0.09
N PHE A 204 7.93 -8.24 0.53
CA PHE A 204 9.08 -8.64 1.34
C PHE A 204 10.42 -8.58 0.59
N ALA A 205 10.41 -8.82 -0.72
CA ALA A 205 11.58 -8.71 -1.57
C ALA A 205 12.05 -7.26 -1.82
N HIS A 206 11.14 -6.28 -1.77
CA HIS A 206 11.41 -4.89 -2.20
C HIS A 206 11.72 -3.98 -1.01
N THR A 207 12.63 -4.39 -0.13
CA THR A 207 12.96 -3.65 1.10
C THR A 207 13.40 -2.21 0.81
N SER A 208 14.28 -2.01 -0.19
CA SER A 208 14.77 -0.68 -0.57
C SER A 208 13.65 0.29 -0.99
N PHE A 209 12.65 -0.19 -1.72
CA PHE A 209 11.50 0.63 -2.13
C PHE A 209 10.66 1.07 -0.92
N ILE A 210 10.50 0.19 0.06
CA ILE A 210 9.73 0.48 1.28
C ILE A 210 10.48 1.47 2.16
N GLU A 211 11.80 1.29 2.26
CA GLU A 211 12.68 2.23 2.95
C GLU A 211 12.63 3.62 2.32
N GLU A 212 12.77 3.70 0.99
CA GLU A 212 12.61 4.94 0.21
C GLU A 212 11.25 5.60 0.47
N THR A 213 10.18 4.81 0.41
CA THR A 213 8.80 5.30 0.58
C THR A 213 8.60 5.91 1.97
N PHE A 214 9.03 5.23 3.04
CA PHE A 214 8.88 5.74 4.40
C PHE A 214 9.78 6.94 4.66
N GLN A 215 11.00 6.94 4.12
CA GLN A 215 11.90 8.08 4.24
C GLN A 215 11.30 9.32 3.57
N GLN A 216 10.84 9.20 2.32
CA GLN A 216 10.18 10.31 1.61
C GLN A 216 8.95 10.83 2.36
N LEU A 217 8.13 9.92 2.91
CA LEU A 217 6.95 10.31 3.69
C LEU A 217 7.32 11.12 4.93
N THR A 218 8.38 10.73 5.64
CA THR A 218 8.72 11.24 6.97
C THR A 218 9.66 12.46 6.94
N GLU A 219 10.44 12.61 5.86
CA GLU A 219 11.33 13.77 5.65
C GLU A 219 10.64 14.93 4.90
N ALA A 220 9.43 14.72 4.39
CA ALA A 220 8.67 15.76 3.72
C ALA A 220 8.39 16.95 4.66
N ALA A 221 8.58 18.18 4.14
CA ALA A 221 8.41 19.42 4.90
C ALA A 221 6.99 19.62 5.47
N PHE A 222 6.00 18.92 4.92
CA PHE A 222 4.63 18.86 5.42
C PHE A 222 4.18 17.39 5.42
N SER A 223 4.87 16.58 6.21
CA SER A 223 4.57 15.15 6.31
C SER A 223 3.17 14.91 6.87
N PRO A 224 2.35 14.03 6.26
CA PRO A 224 1.09 13.62 6.86
C PRO A 224 1.30 12.90 8.21
N MET A 225 2.49 12.37 8.49
CA MET A 225 2.81 11.66 9.72
C MET A 225 2.65 12.52 10.97
N GLU A 226 2.86 13.83 10.88
CA GLU A 226 2.76 14.74 12.03
C GLU A 226 1.37 14.70 12.69
N GLY A 227 0.32 14.49 11.91
CA GLY A 227 -1.06 14.47 12.39
C GLY A 227 -1.65 13.08 12.63
N ILE A 228 -0.98 11.99 12.23
CA ILE A 228 -1.56 10.63 12.33
C ILE A 228 -1.76 10.24 13.81
N ARG A 229 -3.00 9.90 14.16
CA ARG A 229 -3.39 9.51 15.54
C ARG A 229 -3.61 8.02 15.72
N LYS A 230 -3.88 7.29 14.64
CA LYS A 230 -4.22 5.87 14.65
C LYS A 230 -3.41 5.15 13.57
N ILE A 231 -2.67 4.12 13.98
CA ILE A 231 -1.95 3.23 13.07
C ILE A 231 -2.44 1.81 13.28
N GLN A 232 -2.70 1.12 12.18
CA GLN A 232 -2.88 -0.33 12.13
C GLN A 232 -1.66 -0.94 11.46
N LEU A 233 -0.99 -1.82 12.18
CA LEU A 233 0.20 -2.52 11.72
C LEU A 233 -0.13 -4.00 11.56
N THR A 234 -0.01 -4.52 10.34
CA THR A 234 -0.21 -5.93 10.05
C THR A 234 1.14 -6.59 9.78
N LEU A 235 1.38 -7.72 10.44
CA LEU A 235 2.48 -8.63 10.16
C LEU A 235 1.88 -9.97 9.78
N VAL A 236 2.17 -10.44 8.57
CA VAL A 236 1.78 -11.75 8.09
C VAL A 236 3.01 -12.62 7.99
N TRP A 237 3.02 -13.72 8.71
CA TRP A 237 4.13 -14.64 8.79
C TRP A 237 3.68 -16.07 8.50
N ASP A 238 4.62 -16.91 8.11
CA ASP A 238 4.36 -18.33 7.84
C ASP A 238 5.44 -19.19 8.49
N THR A 239 5.38 -19.26 9.82
CA THR A 239 6.36 -20.01 10.60
C THR A 239 6.42 -21.49 10.16
N THR A 240 5.28 -22.10 9.88
CA THR A 240 5.22 -23.51 9.48
C THR A 240 5.92 -23.75 8.14
N TRP A 241 5.70 -22.90 7.13
CA TRP A 241 6.40 -23.02 5.85
C TRP A 241 7.89 -22.73 5.99
N ILE A 242 8.26 -21.65 6.70
CA ILE A 242 9.67 -21.25 6.87
C ILE A 242 10.49 -22.37 7.51
N ARG A 243 9.97 -23.02 8.55
CA ARG A 243 10.65 -24.15 9.22
C ARG A 243 10.81 -25.39 8.34
N ALA A 244 9.98 -25.52 7.30
CA ALA A 244 10.10 -26.61 6.34
C ALA A 244 11.14 -26.33 5.24
N GLN A 245 11.63 -25.09 5.14
CA GLN A 245 12.64 -24.69 4.14
C GLN A 245 14.08 -24.94 4.61
N GLU A 246 15.03 -24.74 3.70
CA GLU A 246 16.46 -24.79 4.00
C GLU A 246 16.89 -23.82 5.13
N ASP A 247 18.00 -24.15 5.81
CA ASP A 247 18.56 -23.36 6.91
C ASP A 247 18.74 -21.87 6.56
N ALA A 248 19.05 -21.56 5.30
CA ALA A 248 19.20 -20.18 4.84
C ALA A 248 17.91 -19.37 4.98
N VAL A 249 16.75 -19.92 4.60
CA VAL A 249 15.45 -19.25 4.75
C VAL A 249 15.14 -19.04 6.23
N GLN A 250 15.35 -20.08 7.05
CA GLN A 250 15.11 -20.06 8.48
C GLN A 250 15.94 -19.00 9.23
N VAL A 251 17.09 -18.61 8.69
CA VAL A 251 17.95 -17.58 9.28
C VAL A 251 17.70 -16.20 8.68
N VAL A 252 17.64 -16.10 7.35
CA VAL A 252 17.57 -14.81 6.63
C VAL A 252 16.23 -14.14 6.83
N PHE A 253 15.11 -14.88 6.72
CA PHE A 253 13.78 -14.28 6.75
C PHE A 253 13.47 -13.67 8.13
N PRO A 254 13.69 -14.36 9.26
CA PRO A 254 13.52 -13.74 10.57
C PRO A 254 14.48 -12.57 10.84
N ALA A 255 15.66 -12.55 10.24
CA ALA A 255 16.59 -11.42 10.36
C ALA A 255 16.06 -10.18 9.62
N LEU A 256 15.58 -10.36 8.38
CA LEU A 256 14.97 -9.30 7.59
C LEU A 256 13.69 -8.78 8.23
N LEU A 257 12.85 -9.67 8.77
CA LEU A 257 11.65 -9.26 9.51
C LEU A 257 12.00 -8.36 10.69
N ARG A 258 13.03 -8.71 11.48
CA ARG A 258 13.51 -7.87 12.59
C ARG A 258 13.97 -6.50 12.11
N GLN A 259 14.80 -6.45 11.06
CA GLN A 259 15.25 -5.19 10.47
C GLN A 259 14.05 -4.33 10.06
N ARG A 260 13.05 -4.94 9.41
CA ARG A 260 11.88 -4.25 8.91
C ARG A 260 10.97 -3.73 10.03
N VAL A 261 10.80 -4.51 11.08
CA VAL A 261 10.08 -4.08 12.31
C VAL A 261 10.77 -2.88 12.95
N LEU A 262 12.09 -2.91 13.08
CA LEU A 262 12.86 -1.78 13.59
C LEU A 262 12.72 -0.55 12.70
N PHE A 263 12.79 -0.73 11.38
CA PHE A 263 12.63 0.36 10.44
C PHE A 263 11.22 0.99 10.49
N VAL A 264 10.16 0.19 10.57
CA VAL A 264 8.79 0.70 10.78
C VAL A 264 8.72 1.52 12.06
N LYS A 265 9.29 1.01 13.16
CA LYS A 265 9.31 1.72 14.44
C LYS A 265 10.03 3.07 14.32
N ASP A 266 11.24 3.07 13.77
CA ASP A 266 12.11 4.24 13.77
C ASP A 266 11.70 5.30 12.74
N SER A 267 11.27 4.85 11.57
CA SER A 267 10.90 5.74 10.46
C SER A 267 9.46 6.21 10.58
N ILE A 268 8.51 5.36 10.98
CA ILE A 268 7.09 5.76 11.03
C ILE A 268 6.69 6.13 12.46
N LEU A 269 6.75 5.18 13.39
CA LEU A 269 6.09 5.36 14.69
C LEU A 269 6.75 6.46 15.52
N ASN A 270 8.08 6.54 15.51
CA ASN A 270 8.82 7.60 16.20
C ASN A 270 8.68 8.98 15.52
N LYS A 271 8.10 9.04 14.32
CA LYS A 271 7.82 10.27 13.56
C LYS A 271 6.34 10.69 13.60
N ALA A 272 5.52 9.99 14.39
CA ALA A 272 4.10 10.30 14.61
C ALA A 272 3.89 10.86 16.02
N PRO A 273 4.15 12.16 16.28
CA PRO A 273 4.08 12.74 17.62
C PRO A 273 2.65 12.74 18.22
N ASP A 274 1.63 12.81 17.35
CA ASP A 274 0.22 12.82 17.75
C ASP A 274 -0.40 11.41 17.82
N LEU A 275 0.41 10.35 17.71
CA LEU A 275 -0.07 8.97 17.78
C LEU A 275 -0.75 8.70 19.13
N LYS A 276 -1.99 8.23 19.09
CA LYS A 276 -2.80 7.89 20.26
C LYS A 276 -3.06 6.39 20.37
N GLN A 277 -3.18 5.71 19.23
CA GLN A 277 -3.49 4.29 19.17
C GLN A 277 -2.65 3.58 18.11
N LEU A 278 -2.08 2.44 18.51
CA LEU A 278 -1.44 1.48 17.63
C LEU A 278 -2.16 0.14 17.79
N THR A 279 -2.72 -0.38 16.71
CA THR A 279 -3.28 -1.74 16.68
C THR A 279 -2.35 -2.62 15.87
N ILE A 280 -1.91 -3.75 16.44
CA ILE A 280 -0.96 -4.67 15.83
C ILE A 280 -1.70 -5.99 15.56
N TYR A 281 -1.85 -6.33 14.29
CA TYR A 281 -2.37 -7.60 13.82
C TYR A 281 -1.20 -8.52 13.50
N TRP A 282 -1.11 -9.63 14.22
CA TRP A 282 -0.14 -10.69 13.95
C TRP A 282 -0.86 -11.88 13.34
N HIS A 283 -0.52 -12.23 12.10
CA HIS A 283 -1.02 -13.42 11.42
C HIS A 283 0.13 -14.42 11.30
N ASP A 284 -0.08 -15.66 11.73
CA ASP A 284 0.92 -16.74 11.59
C ASP A 284 0.25 -18.09 11.32
N THR A 285 1.02 -19.02 10.78
CA THR A 285 0.60 -20.41 10.50
C THR A 285 1.00 -21.37 11.61
N ALA A 286 1.57 -20.87 12.72
CA ALA A 286 1.98 -21.67 13.87
C ALA A 286 1.51 -21.07 15.20
N GLU A 287 1.17 -21.94 16.15
CA GLU A 287 0.70 -21.60 17.50
C GLU A 287 1.51 -22.38 18.55
N ASP A 288 2.83 -22.31 18.48
CA ASP A 288 3.75 -22.98 19.40
C ASP A 288 4.67 -21.98 20.13
N PRO A 289 5.35 -22.40 21.22
CA PRO A 289 6.14 -21.49 22.04
C PRO A 289 7.24 -20.72 21.32
N GLU A 290 7.83 -21.29 20.26
CA GLU A 290 8.89 -20.61 19.51
C GLU A 290 8.31 -19.55 18.56
N ALA A 291 7.19 -19.85 17.89
CA ALA A 291 6.43 -18.86 17.11
C ALA A 291 5.99 -17.67 17.99
N PHE A 292 5.43 -17.97 19.17
CA PHE A 292 5.07 -16.94 20.15
C PHE A 292 6.28 -16.15 20.66
N SER A 293 7.45 -16.79 20.79
CA SER A 293 8.67 -16.11 21.22
C SER A 293 9.11 -15.06 20.19
N LEU A 294 9.13 -15.41 18.91
CA LEU A 294 9.45 -14.46 17.83
C LEU A 294 8.44 -13.31 17.80
N ARG A 295 7.14 -13.63 17.85
CA ARG A 295 6.06 -12.65 17.90
C ARG A 295 6.24 -11.67 19.06
N ASN A 296 6.47 -12.18 20.26
CA ASN A 296 6.63 -11.34 21.45
C ASN A 296 7.90 -10.48 21.39
N GLU A 297 9.00 -11.02 20.86
CA GLU A 297 10.22 -10.25 20.59
C GLU A 297 9.91 -9.03 19.71
N LEU A 298 9.25 -9.25 18.57
CA LEU A 298 8.95 -8.20 17.60
C LEU A 298 7.91 -7.21 18.11
N VAL A 299 6.79 -7.69 18.66
CA VAL A 299 5.69 -6.84 19.14
C VAL A 299 6.13 -5.97 20.31
N SER A 300 6.95 -6.50 21.21
CA SER A 300 7.49 -5.72 22.34
C SER A 300 8.31 -4.51 21.90
N SER A 301 8.89 -4.55 20.70
CA SER A 301 9.65 -3.43 20.15
C SER A 301 8.77 -2.20 19.89
N PHE A 302 7.46 -2.37 19.67
CA PHE A 302 6.51 -1.29 19.36
C PHE A 302 5.95 -0.58 20.60
N TYR A 303 6.43 -0.88 21.80
CA TYR A 303 5.98 -0.19 23.00
C TYR A 303 6.38 1.30 22.97
N ILE A 304 5.37 2.17 22.95
CA ILE A 304 5.54 3.64 22.93
C ILE A 304 4.78 4.23 24.14
N PRO A 305 5.45 4.98 25.03
CA PRO A 305 4.80 5.58 26.19
C PRO A 305 3.64 6.51 25.78
N GLY A 306 2.48 6.33 26.41
CA GLY A 306 1.30 7.18 26.20
C GLY A 306 0.42 6.78 25.00
N VAL A 307 0.86 5.82 24.18
CA VAL A 307 0.07 5.25 23.08
C VAL A 307 -0.71 4.04 23.58
N LYS A 308 -2.00 3.96 23.25
CA LYS A 308 -2.80 2.75 23.49
C LYS A 308 -2.40 1.68 22.46
N ILE A 309 -1.83 0.58 22.94
CA ILE A 309 -1.47 -0.56 22.10
C ILE A 309 -2.55 -1.63 22.22
N ILE A 310 -3.06 -2.09 21.08
CA ILE A 310 -4.00 -3.19 20.98
C ILE A 310 -3.32 -4.27 20.15
N GLU A 311 -3.24 -5.48 20.68
CA GLU A 311 -2.63 -6.61 20.00
C GLU A 311 -3.72 -7.61 19.64
N VAL A 312 -3.77 -8.00 18.36
CA VAL A 312 -4.70 -9.00 17.83
C VAL A 312 -3.89 -10.12 17.21
N ASN A 313 -4.14 -11.35 17.63
CA ASN A 313 -3.38 -12.51 17.21
C ASN A 313 -4.28 -13.47 16.43
N HIS A 314 -3.88 -13.77 15.20
CA HIS A 314 -4.57 -14.68 14.30
C HIS A 314 -3.60 -15.81 13.93
N CYS A 315 -3.79 -16.98 14.53
CA CYS A 315 -3.00 -18.16 14.19
C CYS A 315 -3.89 -19.16 13.46
N ILE A 316 -3.42 -19.67 12.32
CA ILE A 316 -4.07 -20.80 11.66
C ILE A 316 -3.79 -22.06 12.49
N SER A 317 -4.80 -22.93 12.62
CA SER A 317 -4.63 -24.19 13.35
C SER A 317 -3.46 -25.01 12.78
N PRO A 318 -2.64 -25.68 13.63
CA PRO A 318 -1.38 -26.33 13.21
C PRO A 318 -1.46 -27.35 12.06
N ASN A 319 -2.65 -27.88 11.76
CA ASN A 319 -2.87 -28.89 10.72
C ASN A 319 -3.57 -28.34 9.45
N LYS A 320 -3.77 -27.02 9.37
CA LYS A 320 -4.41 -26.38 8.22
C LYS A 320 -3.36 -25.59 7.43
N GLN A 321 -3.34 -25.79 6.11
CA GLN A 321 -2.58 -24.91 5.23
C GLN A 321 -3.40 -23.65 4.94
N PRO A 322 -2.75 -22.47 4.84
CA PRO A 322 -3.43 -21.26 4.42
C PRO A 322 -3.97 -21.42 3.00
N HIS A 323 -5.21 -20.99 2.79
CA HIS A 323 -5.77 -20.93 1.45
C HIS A 323 -5.00 -19.92 0.61
N ALA A 324 -4.74 -20.20 -0.68
CA ALA A 324 -3.90 -19.35 -1.55
C ALA A 324 -4.38 -17.88 -1.64
N LYS A 325 -5.69 -17.65 -1.49
CA LYS A 325 -6.27 -16.29 -1.49
C LYS A 325 -6.23 -15.58 -0.13
N SER A 326 -6.00 -16.31 0.96
CA SER A 326 -5.87 -15.72 2.31
C SER A 326 -4.60 -14.87 2.42
N MET A 327 -4.52 -14.00 3.42
CA MET A 327 -3.33 -13.20 3.68
C MET A 327 -2.07 -14.07 3.82
N ALA A 328 -2.14 -15.12 4.62
CA ALA A 328 -1.04 -16.05 4.83
C ALA A 328 -0.68 -16.83 3.56
N GLY A 329 -1.67 -17.19 2.74
CA GLY A 329 -1.44 -17.87 1.46
C GLY A 329 -0.73 -16.99 0.44
N LYS A 330 -1.16 -15.73 0.30
CA LYS A 330 -0.47 -14.73 -0.54
C LYS A 330 0.96 -14.49 -0.05
N GLN A 331 1.16 -14.35 1.25
CA GLN A 331 2.50 -14.18 1.84
C GLN A 331 3.41 -15.40 1.58
N ARG A 332 2.87 -16.61 1.62
CA ARG A 332 3.60 -17.84 1.25
C ARG A 332 4.05 -17.81 -0.20
N LEU A 333 3.18 -17.38 -1.12
CA LEU A 333 3.55 -17.25 -2.53
C LEU A 333 4.68 -16.21 -2.70
N ASP A 334 4.56 -15.03 -2.08
CA ASP A 334 5.62 -14.02 -2.09
C ASP A 334 6.96 -14.58 -1.56
N PHE A 335 6.92 -15.41 -0.51
CA PHE A 335 8.11 -16.06 0.05
C PHE A 335 8.69 -17.13 -0.88
N GLN A 336 7.83 -17.93 -1.51
CA GLN A 336 8.24 -18.94 -2.48
C GLN A 336 8.92 -18.28 -3.68
N ASP A 337 8.35 -17.20 -4.21
CA ASP A 337 8.92 -16.45 -5.34
C ASP A 337 10.33 -15.92 -5.04
N ILE A 338 10.58 -15.48 -3.79
CA ILE A 338 11.92 -15.05 -3.34
C ILE A 338 12.90 -16.22 -3.32
N VAL A 339 12.47 -17.38 -2.84
CA VAL A 339 13.32 -18.58 -2.78
C VAL A 339 13.64 -19.08 -4.19
N ASP A 340 12.63 -19.14 -5.06
CA ASP A 340 12.76 -19.61 -6.45
C ASP A 340 13.60 -18.63 -7.30
N GLY A 341 13.43 -17.32 -7.07
CA GLY A 341 14.18 -16.26 -7.72
C GLY A 341 15.59 -16.02 -7.16
N GLY A 342 15.92 -16.64 -6.03
CA GLY A 342 17.19 -16.50 -5.33
C GLY A 342 17.27 -15.29 -4.40
N PHE A 343 18.05 -15.43 -3.33
CA PHE A 343 18.22 -14.41 -2.28
C PHE A 343 18.89 -13.11 -2.75
N ASP A 344 19.50 -13.08 -3.94
CA ASP A 344 20.10 -11.87 -4.51
C ASP A 344 19.06 -10.76 -4.73
N GLN A 345 17.78 -11.12 -4.87
CA GLN A 345 16.69 -10.16 -5.01
C GLN A 345 16.35 -9.39 -3.73
N LEU A 346 16.92 -9.79 -2.58
CA LEU A 346 16.66 -9.17 -1.27
C LEU A 346 17.57 -7.95 -0.98
N PHE A 347 18.60 -7.70 -1.80
CA PHE A 347 19.67 -6.74 -1.52
C PHE A 347 19.84 -5.64 -2.57
#